data_AF-A0A9E0UDR6-F1
#
_entry.id   AF-A0A9E0UDR6-F1
#
_cell.length_a   1.000
_cell.length_b   1.000
_cell.length_c   1.000
_cell.angle_alpha   90.00
_cell.angle_beta   90.00
_cell.angle_gamma   90.00
#
_symmetry.space_group_name_H-M   'P 1'
#
loop_
_entity.id
_entity.type
_entity.pdbx_description
1 polymer ?
#
loop_
_entity_poly.entity_id
_entity_poly.type
_entity_poly.pdbx_seq_one_letter_code
_entity_poly.pdbx_strand_id
1 'polypeptide(L)'
;MQSHKFLAILTGALLTNALVYFGLTNAVVAAATVGLVFAVIAVAGRLKTLTELLPMIYMGTFVGMSNLKSLSLPIALLSLVLASVGAFLLTQLLAKRFIGMGGKLGLIAFAAGVPVFLAQSMFQSGQSMELDGNAAVTMAAITMVVLMISVHLRKLVANPVGVSAFISLLGALTPYPALIMSASFAGMSSDQNLSGWRLTALAFTFAAVFGLSSGLVQGVGGWLGFMACVSVLVMVTGEKIVMSIRSTLAQAEEAA
;
A
#
# COMPACT_ATOMS: atom_id res chain seq x y z
N MET A 1 5.69 5.53 -24.54
CA MET A 1 5.39 4.53 -23.48
C MET A 1 5.30 5.13 -22.06
N GLN A 2 6.00 6.23 -21.74
CA GLN A 2 5.98 6.83 -20.39
C GLN A 2 4.70 7.63 -20.07
N SER A 3 4.09 8.30 -21.07
CA SER A 3 2.87 9.09 -20.90
C SER A 3 1.67 8.29 -20.39
N HIS A 4 1.49 7.05 -20.86
CA HIS A 4 0.37 6.19 -20.43
C HIS A 4 0.44 5.81 -18.95
N LYS A 5 1.65 5.70 -18.37
CA LYS A 5 1.81 5.40 -16.95
C LYS A 5 1.39 6.58 -16.07
N PHE A 6 1.76 7.81 -16.47
CA PHE A 6 1.30 9.01 -15.79
C PHE A 6 -0.22 9.15 -15.87
N LEU A 7 -0.81 8.97 -17.06
CA LEU A 7 -2.27 9.03 -17.25
C LEU A 7 -3.00 7.96 -16.43
N ALA A 8 -2.44 6.76 -16.30
CA ALA A 8 -2.97 5.72 -15.44
C ALA A 8 -3.01 6.15 -13.96
N ILE A 9 -1.91 6.73 -13.45
CA ILE A 9 -1.86 7.30 -12.08
C ILE A 9 -2.92 8.38 -11.91
N LEU A 10 -2.96 9.34 -12.84
CA LEU A 10 -3.91 10.44 -12.79
C LEU A 10 -5.37 9.93 -12.82
N THR A 11 -5.65 8.91 -13.62
CA THR A 11 -6.98 8.29 -13.72
C THR A 11 -7.42 7.68 -12.38
N GLY A 12 -6.56 6.88 -11.74
CA GLY A 12 -6.85 6.31 -10.43
C GLY A 12 -7.06 7.38 -9.36
N ALA A 13 -6.26 8.46 -9.43
CA ALA A 13 -6.32 9.58 -8.49
C ALA A 13 -7.62 10.38 -8.61
N LEU A 14 -7.98 10.78 -9.83
CA LEU A 14 -9.21 11.52 -10.11
C LEU A 14 -10.45 10.71 -9.76
N LEU A 15 -10.51 9.43 -10.15
CA LEU A 15 -11.68 8.60 -9.87
C LEU A 15 -11.86 8.35 -8.37
N THR A 16 -10.77 8.04 -7.66
CA THR A 16 -10.84 7.84 -6.21
C THR A 16 -11.20 9.12 -5.49
N ASN A 17 -10.59 10.25 -5.89
CA ASN A 17 -10.92 11.54 -5.30
C ASN A 17 -12.37 11.93 -5.57
N ALA A 18 -12.90 11.71 -6.77
CA ALA A 18 -14.30 11.99 -7.10
C ALA A 18 -15.25 11.21 -6.17
N LEU A 19 -15.04 9.90 -6.00
CA LEU A 19 -15.85 9.08 -5.10
C LEU A 19 -15.83 9.59 -3.65
N VAL A 20 -14.67 10.03 -3.18
CA VAL A 20 -14.51 10.58 -1.82
C VAL A 20 -15.10 11.98 -1.70
N TYR A 21 -14.82 12.86 -2.65
CA TYR A 21 -15.21 14.27 -2.66
C TYR A 21 -16.72 14.43 -2.69
N PHE A 22 -17.41 13.68 -3.57
CA PHE A 22 -18.88 13.66 -3.64
C PHE A 22 -19.54 12.90 -2.47
N GLY A 23 -18.76 12.39 -1.51
CA GLY A 23 -19.30 11.75 -0.31
C GLY A 23 -19.98 10.41 -0.56
N LEU A 24 -19.72 9.78 -1.70
CA LEU A 24 -20.31 8.49 -2.05
C LEU A 24 -19.80 7.38 -1.14
N THR A 25 -18.55 7.49 -0.67
CA THR A 25 -17.96 6.51 0.25
C THR A 25 -16.71 7.06 0.96
N ASN A 26 -16.14 6.28 1.88
CA ASN A 26 -14.88 6.61 2.56
C ASN A 26 -13.65 6.34 1.65
N ALA A 27 -12.50 6.91 2.01
CA ALA A 27 -11.29 6.84 1.19
C ALA A 27 -10.83 5.41 0.87
N VAL A 28 -10.91 4.50 1.85
CA VAL A 28 -10.49 3.09 1.68
C VAL A 28 -11.42 2.36 0.72
N VAL A 29 -12.74 2.50 0.88
CA VAL A 29 -13.73 1.88 -0.01
C VAL A 29 -13.61 2.45 -1.42
N ALA A 30 -13.41 3.76 -1.58
CA ALA A 30 -13.22 4.39 -2.88
C ALA A 30 -12.00 3.79 -3.60
N ALA A 31 -10.86 3.70 -2.92
CA ALA A 31 -9.64 3.15 -3.49
C ALA A 31 -9.79 1.65 -3.83
N ALA A 32 -10.40 0.87 -2.93
CA ALA A 32 -10.69 -0.55 -3.15
C ALA A 32 -11.63 -0.75 -4.35
N THR A 33 -12.67 0.08 -4.47
CA THR A 33 -13.63 0.01 -5.58
C THR A 33 -12.96 0.31 -6.91
N VAL A 34 -12.20 1.41 -7.00
CA VAL A 34 -11.48 1.76 -8.23
C VAL A 34 -10.48 0.65 -8.60
N GLY A 35 -9.68 0.17 -7.65
CA GLY A 35 -8.74 -0.92 -7.88
C GLY A 35 -9.41 -2.20 -8.38
N LEU A 36 -10.53 -2.59 -7.78
CA LEU A 36 -11.26 -3.80 -8.13
C LEU A 36 -11.92 -3.69 -9.51
N VAL A 37 -12.55 -2.55 -9.81
CA VAL A 37 -13.19 -2.30 -11.12
C VAL A 37 -12.17 -2.43 -12.25
N PHE A 38 -11.02 -1.76 -12.14
CA PHE A 38 -9.99 -1.88 -13.16
C PHE A 38 -9.38 -3.28 -13.23
N ALA A 39 -9.25 -3.98 -12.10
CA ALA A 39 -8.77 -5.36 -12.09
C ALA A 39 -9.73 -6.31 -12.83
N VAL A 40 -11.03 -6.16 -12.59
CA VAL A 40 -12.08 -6.92 -13.28
C VAL A 40 -12.09 -6.60 -14.76
N ILE A 41 -12.06 -5.33 -15.16
CA ILE A 41 -12.03 -4.92 -16.57
C ILE A 41 -10.79 -5.49 -17.28
N ALA A 42 -9.61 -5.42 -16.65
CA ALA A 42 -8.37 -5.94 -17.22
C ALA A 42 -8.44 -7.46 -17.47
N VAL A 43 -8.98 -8.21 -16.51
CA VAL A 43 -9.10 -9.68 -16.59
C VAL A 43 -10.22 -10.10 -17.54
N ALA A 44 -11.43 -9.56 -17.37
CA ALA A 44 -12.62 -9.92 -18.16
C ALA A 44 -12.47 -9.49 -19.63
N GLY A 45 -11.92 -8.30 -19.87
CA GLY A 45 -11.66 -7.78 -21.21
C GLY A 45 -10.39 -8.35 -21.86
N ARG A 46 -9.61 -9.17 -21.15
CA ARG A 46 -8.29 -9.68 -21.60
C ARG A 46 -7.36 -8.57 -22.12
N LEU A 47 -7.45 -7.39 -21.50
CA LEU A 47 -6.75 -6.18 -21.95
C LEU A 47 -5.32 -6.17 -21.40
N LYS A 48 -4.37 -6.74 -22.16
CA LYS A 48 -2.96 -6.83 -21.76
C LYS A 48 -2.38 -5.47 -21.31
N THR A 49 -2.64 -4.41 -22.07
CA THR A 49 -2.18 -3.05 -21.75
C THR A 49 -2.73 -2.57 -20.40
N LEU A 50 -3.99 -2.88 -20.08
CA LEU A 50 -4.60 -2.47 -18.82
C LEU A 50 -4.03 -3.25 -17.64
N THR A 51 -3.76 -4.54 -17.81
CA THR A 51 -3.08 -5.38 -16.81
C THR A 51 -1.71 -4.82 -16.47
N GLU A 52 -0.94 -4.34 -17.46
CA GLU A 52 0.37 -3.72 -17.25
C GLU A 52 0.27 -2.35 -16.55
N LEU A 53 -0.81 -1.60 -16.77
CA LEU A 53 -1.05 -0.30 -16.15
C LEU A 53 -1.73 -0.39 -14.78
N LEU A 54 -2.26 -1.55 -14.41
CA LEU A 54 -3.03 -1.75 -13.18
C LEU A 54 -2.31 -1.29 -11.90
N PRO A 55 -1.01 -1.57 -11.70
CA PRO A 55 -0.27 -1.06 -10.55
C PRO A 55 -0.19 0.47 -10.53
N MET A 56 -0.15 1.12 -11.70
CA MET A 56 -0.12 2.58 -11.85
C MET A 56 -1.49 3.20 -11.58
N ILE A 57 -2.58 2.54 -11.99
CA ILE A 57 -3.93 2.99 -11.64
C ILE A 57 -4.13 2.90 -10.13
N TYR A 58 -3.72 1.77 -9.53
CA TYR A 58 -3.84 1.57 -8.09
C TYR A 58 -2.92 2.50 -7.30
N MET A 59 -1.75 2.88 -7.83
CA MET A 59 -0.95 3.99 -7.30
C MET A 59 -1.77 5.28 -7.20
N GLY A 60 -2.48 5.61 -8.28
CA GLY A 60 -3.33 6.78 -8.35
C GLY A 60 -4.36 6.83 -7.23
N THR A 61 -4.95 5.70 -6.86
CA THR A 61 -5.99 5.68 -5.81
C THR A 61 -5.47 6.20 -4.47
N PHE A 62 -4.20 5.96 -4.12
CA PHE A 62 -3.57 6.55 -2.93
C PHE A 62 -3.45 8.07 -2.99
N VAL A 63 -3.10 8.61 -4.16
CA VAL A 63 -3.10 10.06 -4.37
C VAL A 63 -4.52 10.61 -4.19
N GLY A 64 -5.52 9.91 -4.73
CA GLY A 64 -6.94 10.31 -4.63
C GLY A 64 -7.54 10.20 -3.22
N MET A 65 -6.97 9.37 -2.35
CA MET A 65 -7.33 9.27 -0.92
C MET A 65 -6.85 10.46 -0.08
N SER A 66 -6.09 11.39 -0.65
CA SER A 66 -5.72 12.62 0.04
C SER A 66 -6.98 13.41 0.45
N ASN A 67 -7.02 13.86 1.71
CA ASN A 67 -8.16 14.61 2.24
C ASN A 67 -8.13 16.04 1.70
N LEU A 68 -8.58 16.22 0.46
CA LEU A 68 -8.61 17.52 -0.22
C LEU A 68 -9.94 18.27 -0.03
N LYS A 69 -10.87 17.73 0.77
CA LYS A 69 -12.17 18.37 1.03
C LYS A 69 -12.06 19.74 1.72
N SER A 70 -10.95 19.98 2.41
CA SER A 70 -10.66 21.27 3.04
C SER A 70 -10.14 22.33 2.08
N LEU A 71 -9.81 21.97 0.83
CA LEU A 71 -9.26 22.87 -0.18
C LEU A 71 -10.33 23.24 -1.21
N SER A 72 -10.19 24.43 -1.82
CA SER A 72 -11.03 24.79 -2.96
C SER A 72 -10.78 23.86 -4.14
N LEU A 73 -11.80 23.59 -4.96
CA LEU A 73 -11.72 22.64 -6.07
C LEU A 73 -10.50 22.87 -7.01
N PRO A 74 -10.16 24.11 -7.41
CA PRO A 74 -8.98 24.33 -8.26
C PRO A 74 -7.67 23.95 -7.57
N ILE A 75 -7.54 24.26 -6.28
CA ILE A 75 -6.34 23.93 -5.49
C ILE A 75 -6.27 22.41 -5.29
N ALA A 76 -7.38 21.76 -4.97
CA ALA A 76 -7.46 20.30 -4.83
C ALA A 76 -7.02 19.58 -6.11
N LEU A 77 -7.53 20.00 -7.27
CA LEU A 77 -7.14 19.43 -8.57
C LEU A 77 -5.65 19.65 -8.87
N LEU A 78 -5.12 20.84 -8.58
CA LEU A 78 -3.70 21.13 -8.74
C LEU A 78 -2.84 20.24 -7.82
N SER A 79 -3.21 20.09 -6.55
CA SER A 79 -2.54 19.19 -5.60
C SER A 79 -2.54 17.74 -6.08
N LEU A 80 -3.66 17.26 -6.64
CA LEU A 80 -3.78 15.94 -7.25
C LEU A 80 -2.81 15.74 -8.42
N VAL A 81 -2.72 16.72 -9.32
CA VAL A 81 -1.80 16.67 -10.47
C VAL A 81 -0.35 16.66 -9.98
N LEU A 82 0.02 17.57 -9.07
CA LEU A 82 1.37 17.65 -8.52
C LEU A 82 1.77 16.36 -7.78
N ALA A 83 0.87 15.81 -6.97
CA ALA A 83 1.10 14.55 -6.29
C ALA A 83 1.22 13.38 -7.29
N SER A 84 0.44 13.38 -8.36
CA SER A 84 0.55 12.38 -9.44
C SER A 84 1.87 12.48 -10.21
N VAL A 85 2.39 13.70 -10.43
CA VAL A 85 3.71 13.93 -11.02
C VAL A 85 4.80 13.41 -10.08
N GLY A 86 4.74 13.74 -8.79
CA GLY A 86 5.69 13.25 -7.79
C GLY A 86 5.71 11.72 -7.69
N ALA A 87 4.52 11.11 -7.62
CA ALA A 87 4.31 9.68 -7.69
C ALA A 87 4.95 9.05 -8.93
N PHE A 88 4.69 9.62 -10.11
CA PHE A 88 5.27 9.15 -11.37
C PHE A 88 6.80 9.21 -11.35
N LEU A 89 7.39 10.34 -10.97
CA LEU A 89 8.84 10.52 -10.92
C LEU A 89 9.52 9.56 -9.95
N LEU A 90 9.00 9.45 -8.72
CA LEU A 90 9.52 8.52 -7.71
C LEU A 90 9.44 7.07 -8.19
N THR A 91 8.35 6.71 -8.88
CA THR A 91 8.23 5.37 -9.46
C THR A 91 9.30 5.11 -10.50
N GLN A 92 9.64 6.08 -11.36
CA GLN A 92 10.72 5.90 -12.35
C GLN A 92 12.10 5.71 -11.67
N LEU A 93 12.36 6.46 -10.60
CA LEU A 93 13.64 6.39 -9.87
C LEU A 93 13.80 5.07 -9.13
N LEU A 94 12.72 4.57 -8.53
CA LEU A 94 12.80 3.50 -7.54
C LEU A 94 12.32 2.14 -8.09
N ALA A 95 11.57 2.08 -9.19
CA ALA A 95 11.04 0.83 -9.76
C ALA A 95 12.11 -0.22 -10.11
N LYS A 96 13.35 0.21 -10.42
CA LYS A 96 14.47 -0.70 -10.73
C LYS A 96 15.06 -1.39 -9.49
N ARG A 97 14.80 -0.87 -8.28
CA ARG A 97 15.40 -1.37 -7.03
C ARG A 97 14.54 -2.40 -6.30
N PHE A 98 13.26 -2.52 -6.64
CA PHE A 98 12.34 -3.47 -6.01
C PHE A 98 12.04 -4.64 -6.93
N ILE A 99 12.24 -5.87 -6.44
CA ILE A 99 12.13 -7.10 -7.23
C ILE A 99 10.68 -7.61 -7.27
N GLY A 100 9.95 -7.56 -6.15
CA GLY A 100 8.56 -8.05 -6.04
C GLY A 100 7.46 -7.01 -6.32
N MET A 101 6.27 -7.48 -6.72
CA MET A 101 5.12 -6.60 -7.03
C MET A 101 4.58 -5.85 -5.80
N GLY A 102 4.45 -6.50 -4.63
CA GLY A 102 4.04 -5.77 -3.43
C GLY A 102 5.10 -4.77 -2.94
N GLY A 103 6.38 -5.04 -3.20
CA GLY A 103 7.45 -4.07 -2.96
C GLY A 103 7.33 -2.82 -3.82
N LYS A 104 7.03 -3.03 -5.11
CA LYS A 104 6.70 -1.95 -6.03
C LYS A 104 5.44 -1.21 -5.59
N LEU A 105 4.38 -1.90 -5.19
CA LEU A 105 3.10 -1.30 -4.74
C LEU A 105 3.25 -0.51 -3.42
N GLY A 106 4.05 -0.99 -2.46
CA GLY A 106 4.29 -0.30 -1.19
C GLY A 106 5.16 0.96 -1.36
N LEU A 107 6.21 0.86 -2.17
CA LEU A 107 6.96 2.03 -2.61
C LEU A 107 6.05 3.02 -3.35
N ILE A 108 5.18 2.51 -4.22
CA ILE A 108 4.24 3.29 -5.00
C ILE A 108 3.28 4.06 -4.07
N ALA A 109 2.75 3.39 -3.05
CA ALA A 109 1.85 4.01 -2.09
C ALA A 109 2.58 5.07 -1.25
N PHE A 110 3.84 4.82 -0.86
CA PHE A 110 4.69 5.83 -0.22
C PHE A 110 5.00 7.02 -1.12
N ALA A 111 5.34 6.78 -2.39
CA ALA A 111 5.60 7.82 -3.37
C ALA A 111 4.38 8.71 -3.65
N ALA A 112 3.17 8.16 -3.54
CA ALA A 112 1.93 8.93 -3.57
C ALA A 112 1.69 9.68 -2.25
N GLY A 113 2.07 9.08 -1.12
CA GLY A 113 1.90 9.64 0.22
C GLY A 113 2.83 10.80 0.56
N VAL A 114 4.11 10.76 0.14
CA VAL A 114 5.10 11.81 0.49
C VAL A 114 4.71 13.19 -0.04
N PRO A 115 4.34 13.38 -1.32
CA PRO A 115 3.93 14.69 -1.81
C PRO A 115 2.66 15.21 -1.12
N VAL A 116 1.71 14.32 -0.81
CA VAL A 116 0.49 14.66 -0.08
C VAL A 116 0.81 15.08 1.35
N PHE A 117 1.67 14.32 2.03
CA PHE A 117 2.14 14.63 3.37
C PHE A 117 2.87 15.98 3.40
N LEU A 118 3.80 16.21 2.47
CA LEU A 118 4.50 17.49 2.34
C LEU A 118 3.50 18.63 2.10
N ALA A 119 2.54 18.44 1.19
CA ALA A 119 1.50 19.43 0.93
C ALA A 119 0.63 19.71 2.16
N GLN A 120 0.23 18.68 2.92
CA GLN A 120 -0.63 18.84 4.11
C GLN A 120 0.13 19.39 5.33
N SER A 121 1.41 19.03 5.49
CA SER A 121 2.28 19.51 6.57
C SER A 121 2.46 21.03 6.56
N MET A 122 2.22 21.69 5.42
CA MET A 122 2.22 23.14 5.30
C MET A 122 0.94 23.81 5.83
N PHE A 123 -0.13 23.06 6.14
CA PHE A 123 -1.46 23.64 6.40
C PHE A 123 -2.16 23.25 7.72
N GLN A 124 -1.75 22.23 8.48
CA GLN A 124 -2.42 21.89 9.77
C GLN A 124 -1.53 21.24 10.86
N SER A 125 -1.85 21.54 12.13
CA SER A 125 -1.27 20.98 13.36
C SER A 125 -2.05 19.74 13.86
N GLY A 126 -1.33 18.75 14.42
CA GLY A 126 -1.80 17.36 14.54
C GLY A 126 -2.55 16.96 15.80
N GLN A 127 -3.25 15.83 15.68
CA GLN A 127 -3.71 15.00 16.80
C GLN A 127 -2.93 13.68 16.81
N SER A 128 -2.46 13.28 17.99
CA SER A 128 -1.85 11.98 18.25
C SER A 128 -2.90 11.01 18.80
N MET A 129 -2.88 9.77 18.32
CA MET A 129 -3.70 8.69 18.87
C MET A 129 -2.81 7.87 19.82
N GLU A 130 -3.16 7.81 21.12
CA GLU A 130 -2.51 6.88 22.06
C GLU A 130 -3.02 5.46 21.83
N LEU A 131 -2.11 4.49 21.77
CA LEU A 131 -2.45 3.07 21.66
C LEU A 131 -2.46 2.40 23.03
N ASP A 132 -3.57 1.74 23.35
CA ASP A 132 -3.65 0.73 24.41
C ASP A 132 -2.92 -0.56 23.99
N GLY A 133 -2.24 -1.23 24.92
CA GLY A 133 -1.49 -2.47 24.68
C GLY A 133 -2.35 -3.62 24.15
N ASN A 134 -3.63 -3.68 24.54
CA ASN A 134 -4.59 -4.65 24.01
C ASN A 134 -4.94 -4.41 22.53
N ALA A 135 -4.87 -3.16 22.08
CA ALA A 135 -5.08 -2.81 20.68
C ALA A 135 -3.93 -3.33 19.79
N ALA A 136 -2.68 -3.28 20.28
CA ALA A 136 -1.51 -3.76 19.53
C ALA A 136 -1.58 -5.26 19.22
N VAL A 137 -1.96 -6.09 20.21
CA VAL A 137 -2.11 -7.54 20.04
C VAL A 137 -3.26 -7.88 19.09
N THR A 138 -4.38 -7.18 19.24
CA THR A 138 -5.56 -7.34 18.36
C THR A 138 -5.22 -6.98 16.92
N MET A 139 -4.49 -5.87 16.71
CA MET A 139 -4.04 -5.47 15.38
C MET A 139 -3.06 -6.48 14.78
N ALA A 140 -2.11 -7.00 15.56
CA ALA A 140 -1.18 -8.03 15.09
C ALA A 140 -1.90 -9.32 14.64
N ALA A 141 -2.91 -9.75 15.38
CA ALA A 141 -3.74 -10.91 15.02
C ALA A 141 -4.52 -10.68 13.72
N ILE A 142 -5.16 -9.51 13.57
CA ILE A 142 -5.86 -9.14 12.34
C ILE A 142 -4.89 -9.08 11.17
N THR A 143 -3.74 -8.43 11.33
CA THR A 143 -2.69 -8.36 10.31
C THR A 143 -2.24 -9.75 9.89
N MET A 144 -2.01 -10.67 10.83
CA MET A 144 -1.57 -12.04 10.53
C MET A 144 -2.59 -12.80 9.67
N VAL A 145 -3.88 -12.72 10.02
CA VAL A 145 -4.96 -13.36 9.25
C VAL A 145 -5.03 -12.77 7.84
N VAL A 146 -4.98 -11.44 7.71
CA VAL A 146 -5.04 -10.75 6.43
C VAL A 146 -3.84 -11.09 5.54
N LEU A 147 -2.64 -11.14 6.13
CA LEU A 147 -1.42 -11.57 5.44
C LEU A 147 -1.58 -13.00 4.91
N MET A 148 -2.08 -13.91 5.73
CA MET A 148 -2.27 -15.31 5.35
C MET A 148 -3.26 -15.45 4.19
N ILE A 149 -4.40 -14.75 4.26
CA ILE A 149 -5.41 -14.73 3.19
C ILE A 149 -4.83 -14.12 1.92
N SER A 150 -4.09 -13.00 2.04
CA SER A 150 -3.49 -12.30 0.90
C SER A 150 -2.47 -13.18 0.17
N VAL A 151 -1.60 -13.87 0.90
CA VAL A 151 -0.64 -14.83 0.34
C VAL A 151 -1.36 -15.98 -0.36
N HIS A 152 -2.43 -16.50 0.25
CA HIS A 152 -3.16 -17.64 -0.32
C HIS A 152 -3.98 -17.26 -1.56
N LEU A 153 -4.73 -16.15 -1.51
CA LEU A 153 -5.52 -15.65 -2.64
C LEU A 153 -4.64 -15.22 -3.81
N ARG A 154 -3.45 -14.66 -3.55
CA ARG A 154 -2.48 -14.32 -4.61
C ARG A 154 -2.05 -15.54 -5.43
N LYS A 155 -1.90 -16.71 -4.79
CA LYS A 155 -1.56 -17.94 -5.52
C LYS A 155 -2.69 -18.39 -6.45
N LEU A 156 -3.93 -18.12 -6.05
CA LEU A 156 -5.13 -18.51 -6.80
C LEU A 156 -5.45 -17.50 -7.91
N VAL A 157 -5.22 -16.22 -7.65
CA VAL A 157 -5.55 -15.11 -8.56
C VAL A 157 -4.26 -14.38 -8.93
N ALA A 158 -3.78 -14.59 -10.16
CA ALA A 158 -2.54 -13.99 -10.70
C ALA A 158 -2.52 -12.45 -10.77
N ASN A 159 -3.48 -11.77 -10.15
CA ASN A 159 -3.62 -10.32 -10.11
C ASN A 159 -3.55 -9.81 -8.65
N PRO A 160 -2.37 -9.39 -8.17
CA PRO A 160 -2.22 -8.92 -6.79
C PRO A 160 -3.04 -7.65 -6.51
N VAL A 161 -3.18 -6.74 -7.49
CA VAL A 161 -3.98 -5.51 -7.30
C VAL A 161 -5.44 -5.87 -7.03
N GLY A 162 -5.99 -6.83 -7.80
CA GLY A 162 -7.35 -7.33 -7.59
C GLY A 162 -7.53 -7.97 -6.21
N VAL A 163 -6.57 -8.78 -5.76
CA VAL A 163 -6.59 -9.41 -4.43
C VAL A 163 -6.57 -8.36 -3.31
N SER A 164 -5.69 -7.37 -3.39
CA SER A 164 -5.64 -6.28 -2.40
C SER A 164 -6.91 -5.46 -2.38
N ALA A 165 -7.44 -5.09 -3.54
CA ALA A 165 -8.66 -4.33 -3.66
C ALA A 165 -9.85 -5.09 -3.06
N PHE A 166 -9.96 -6.39 -3.34
CA PHE A 166 -10.99 -7.26 -2.77
C PHE A 166 -10.88 -7.37 -1.24
N ILE A 167 -9.69 -7.68 -0.72
CA ILE A 167 -9.45 -7.77 0.72
C ILE A 167 -9.71 -6.43 1.42
N SER A 168 -9.34 -5.31 0.79
CA SER A 168 -9.59 -3.97 1.31
C SER A 168 -11.09 -3.64 1.35
N LEU A 169 -11.86 -4.12 0.38
CA LEU A 169 -13.32 -3.97 0.36
C LEU A 169 -13.97 -4.77 1.51
N LEU A 170 -13.52 -5.99 1.76
CA LEU A 170 -13.96 -6.78 2.92
C LEU A 170 -13.53 -6.11 4.23
N GLY A 171 -12.30 -5.59 4.27
CA GLY A 171 -11.75 -4.87 5.40
C GLY A 171 -12.51 -3.58 5.72
N ALA A 172 -13.14 -2.96 4.72
CA ALA A 172 -14.01 -1.81 4.91
C ALA A 172 -15.26 -2.09 5.74
N LEU A 173 -15.65 -3.35 5.91
CA LEU A 173 -16.75 -3.77 6.79
C LEU A 173 -16.30 -3.90 8.26
N THR A 174 -15.01 -3.67 8.54
CA THR A 174 -14.42 -3.79 9.88
C THR A 174 -14.12 -2.41 10.46
N PRO A 175 -13.92 -2.29 11.79
CA PRO A 175 -13.49 -1.03 12.40
C PRO A 175 -12.05 -0.60 12.03
N TYR A 176 -11.26 -1.45 11.38
CA TYR A 176 -9.85 -1.19 11.05
C TYR A 176 -9.55 -1.31 9.54
N PRO A 177 -10.25 -0.56 8.68
CA PRO A 177 -10.16 -0.72 7.22
C PRO A 177 -8.77 -0.38 6.69
N ALA A 178 -8.12 0.62 7.28
CA ALA A 178 -6.77 1.03 6.91
C ALA A 178 -5.72 -0.05 7.28
N LEU A 179 -5.86 -0.67 8.46
CA LEU A 179 -4.98 -1.77 8.89
C LEU A 179 -5.08 -2.96 7.93
N ILE A 180 -6.30 -3.33 7.54
CA ILE A 180 -6.52 -4.48 6.65
C ILE A 180 -5.99 -4.19 5.24
N MET A 181 -6.26 -2.99 4.71
CA MET A 181 -5.73 -2.58 3.41
C MET A 181 -4.20 -2.62 3.40
N SER A 182 -3.56 -2.03 4.41
CA SER A 182 -2.09 -2.01 4.54
C SER A 182 -1.46 -3.39 4.76
N ALA A 183 -2.06 -4.23 5.61
CA ALA A 183 -1.64 -5.62 5.78
C ALA A 183 -1.76 -6.44 4.49
N SER A 184 -2.77 -6.16 3.64
CA SER A 184 -2.90 -6.85 2.35
C SER A 184 -1.70 -6.59 1.43
N PHE A 185 -1.12 -5.38 1.45
CA PHE A 185 0.07 -5.06 0.66
C PHE A 185 1.31 -5.81 1.11
N ALA A 186 1.50 -5.89 2.42
CA ALA A 186 2.59 -6.67 3.01
C ALA A 186 2.47 -8.16 2.63
N GLY A 187 1.26 -8.71 2.55
CA GLY A 187 1.02 -10.10 2.14
C GLY A 187 1.39 -10.38 0.69
N MET A 188 1.43 -9.33 -0.15
CA MET A 188 1.77 -9.42 -1.56
C MET A 188 3.22 -9.04 -1.87
N SER A 189 4.02 -8.64 -0.89
CA SER A 189 5.38 -8.12 -1.14
C SER A 189 6.46 -9.18 -1.33
N SER A 190 6.24 -10.42 -0.89
CA SER A 190 7.18 -11.52 -1.17
C SER A 190 6.69 -12.39 -2.32
N ASP A 191 7.57 -12.68 -3.28
CA ASP A 191 7.34 -13.71 -4.30
C ASP A 191 7.57 -15.13 -3.74
N GLN A 192 8.04 -15.24 -2.49
CA GLN A 192 8.30 -16.51 -1.83
C GLN A 192 7.11 -16.93 -0.94
N ASN A 193 7.02 -18.24 -0.69
CA ASN A 193 6.17 -18.78 0.37
C ASN A 193 6.69 -18.30 1.73
N LEU A 194 6.11 -17.22 2.24
CA LEU A 194 6.28 -16.83 3.63
C LEU A 194 5.58 -17.87 4.51
N SER A 195 6.36 -18.74 5.17
CA SER A 195 5.85 -19.75 6.08
C SER A 195 6.21 -19.45 7.54
N GLY A 196 5.30 -19.85 8.44
CA GLY A 196 5.52 -19.92 9.89
C GLY A 196 5.95 -18.60 10.54
N TRP A 197 7.13 -18.61 11.14
CA TRP A 197 7.64 -17.52 11.97
C TRP A 197 7.88 -16.22 11.19
N ARG A 198 8.18 -16.29 9.88
CA ARG A 198 8.43 -15.09 9.06
C ARG A 198 7.17 -14.25 8.90
N LEU A 199 6.04 -14.90 8.66
CA LEU A 199 4.74 -14.24 8.57
C LEU A 199 4.35 -13.62 9.92
N THR A 200 4.64 -14.34 11.01
CA THR A 200 4.36 -13.90 12.37
C THR A 200 5.21 -12.67 12.73
N ALA A 201 6.53 -12.73 12.52
CA ALA A 201 7.44 -11.62 12.74
C ALA A 201 7.02 -10.39 11.92
N LEU A 202 6.68 -10.58 10.64
CA LEU A 202 6.17 -9.50 9.81
C LEU A 202 4.89 -8.88 10.38
N ALA A 203 3.93 -9.69 10.82
CA ALA A 203 2.68 -9.20 11.39
C ALA A 203 2.91 -8.35 12.65
N PHE A 204 3.78 -8.80 13.55
CA PHE A 204 4.12 -8.06 14.77
C PHE A 204 4.91 -6.79 14.48
N THR A 205 5.93 -6.84 13.61
CA THR A 205 6.68 -5.63 13.22
C THR A 205 5.75 -4.64 12.53
N PHE A 206 4.87 -5.12 11.65
CA PHE A 206 3.88 -4.29 11.00
C PHE A 206 2.94 -3.62 12.00
N ALA A 207 2.33 -4.38 12.91
CA ALA A 207 1.43 -3.83 13.92
C ALA A 207 2.14 -2.83 14.87
N ALA A 208 3.40 -3.09 15.22
CA ALA A 208 4.21 -2.17 16.02
C ALA A 208 4.46 -0.84 15.28
N VAL A 209 4.92 -0.91 14.02
CA VAL A 209 5.08 0.29 13.17
C VAL A 209 3.74 1.00 13.00
N PHE A 210 2.66 0.23 12.81
CA PHE A 210 1.32 0.74 12.62
C PHE A 210 0.85 1.58 13.81
N GLY A 211 1.03 1.06 15.02
CA GLY A 211 0.74 1.78 16.24
C GLY A 211 1.61 3.02 16.39
N LEU A 212 2.93 2.87 16.30
CA LEU A 212 3.89 3.94 16.56
C LEU A 212 3.79 5.11 15.57
N SER A 213 3.34 4.89 14.33
CA SER A 213 3.26 5.93 13.32
C SER A 213 1.85 6.48 13.07
N SER A 214 0.84 5.99 13.80
CA SER A 214 -0.52 6.54 13.78
C SER A 214 -0.60 8.04 14.13
N GLY A 215 0.36 8.55 14.92
CA GLY A 215 0.49 9.98 15.23
C GLY A 215 1.49 10.76 14.36
N LEU A 216 2.27 10.09 13.49
CA LEU A 216 3.36 10.73 12.73
C LEU A 216 2.93 11.22 11.35
N VAL A 217 2.00 10.52 10.69
CA VAL A 217 1.59 10.80 9.32
C VAL A 217 0.10 11.12 9.27
N GLN A 218 -0.23 12.36 8.90
CA GLN A 218 -1.61 12.77 8.70
C GLN A 218 -2.11 12.37 7.31
N GLY A 219 -3.43 12.14 7.21
CA GLY A 219 -4.09 11.73 5.97
C GLY A 219 -4.03 10.22 5.74
N VAL A 220 -5.20 9.60 5.54
CA VAL A 220 -5.36 8.14 5.41
C VAL A 220 -4.51 7.59 4.26
N GLY A 221 -4.47 8.27 3.11
CA GLY A 221 -3.67 7.84 1.95
C GLY A 221 -2.16 7.86 2.21
N GLY A 222 -1.65 8.94 2.83
CA GLY A 222 -0.22 9.08 3.15
C GLY A 222 0.24 8.08 4.21
N TRP A 223 -0.56 7.92 5.25
CA TRP A 223 -0.32 6.95 6.31
C TRP A 223 -0.32 5.51 5.80
N LEU A 224 -1.32 5.12 5.01
CA LEU A 224 -1.36 3.81 4.35
C LEU A 224 -0.15 3.56 3.45
N GLY A 225 0.27 4.59 2.71
CA GLY A 225 1.45 4.53 1.86
C GLY A 225 2.75 4.31 2.65
N PHE A 226 2.90 5.03 3.75
CA PHE A 226 4.02 4.84 4.68
C PHE A 226 4.06 3.42 5.23
N MET A 227 2.93 2.90 5.72
CA MET A 227 2.83 1.55 6.26
C MET A 227 3.20 0.49 5.24
N ALA A 228 2.66 0.60 4.02
CA ALA A 228 2.96 -0.34 2.96
C ALA A 228 4.47 -0.34 2.62
N CYS A 229 5.12 0.83 2.61
CA CYS A 229 6.56 0.93 2.39
C CYS A 229 7.38 0.34 3.53
N VAL A 230 7.08 0.66 4.79
CA VAL A 230 7.80 0.08 5.93
C VAL A 230 7.66 -1.44 5.95
N SER A 231 6.47 -1.97 5.66
CA SER A 231 6.24 -3.42 5.54
C SER A 231 7.18 -4.07 4.54
N VAL A 232 7.31 -3.44 3.37
CA VAL A 232 8.17 -3.90 2.28
C VAL A 232 9.64 -3.83 2.71
N LEU A 233 10.06 -2.74 3.35
CA LEU A 233 11.43 -2.58 3.83
C LEU A 233 11.78 -3.63 4.88
N VAL A 234 10.89 -3.87 5.85
CA VAL A 234 11.05 -4.92 6.86
C VAL A 234 11.21 -6.29 6.19
N MET A 235 10.36 -6.58 5.19
CA MET A 235 10.42 -7.83 4.43
C MET A 235 11.75 -8.01 3.69
N VAL A 236 12.14 -7.02 2.88
CA VAL A 236 13.36 -7.08 2.06
C VAL A 236 14.61 -7.13 2.94
N THR A 237 14.63 -6.35 4.03
CA THR A 237 15.78 -6.28 4.94
C THR A 237 15.88 -7.57 5.77
N GLY A 238 14.75 -8.07 6.27
CA GLY A 238 14.67 -9.34 6.99
C GLY A 238 15.15 -10.52 6.14
N GLU A 239 14.75 -10.60 4.87
CA GLU A 239 15.24 -11.65 3.95
C GLU A 239 16.76 -11.59 3.77
N LYS A 240 17.34 -10.40 3.58
CA LYS A 240 18.80 -10.24 3.45
C LYS A 240 19.55 -10.66 4.70
N ILE A 241 19.06 -10.28 5.88
CA ILE A 241 19.66 -10.65 7.16
C ILE A 241 19.62 -12.17 7.34
N VAL A 242 18.48 -12.81 7.07
CA VAL A 242 18.33 -14.27 7.19
C VAL A 242 19.26 -15.01 6.21
N MET A 243 19.39 -14.53 4.98
CA MET A 243 20.33 -15.11 4.01
C MET A 243 21.78 -14.98 4.48
N SER A 244 22.17 -13.82 5.01
CA SER A 244 23.51 -13.59 5.56
C SER A 244 23.83 -14.53 6.73
N ILE A 245 22.89 -14.71 7.67
CA ILE A 245 23.08 -15.60 8.82
C ILE A 245 23.25 -17.05 8.35
N ARG A 246 22.42 -17.50 7.40
CA ARG A 246 22.53 -18.86 6.85
C ARG A 246 23.86 -19.11 6.16
N SER A 247 24.37 -18.15 5.38
CA SER A 247 25.69 -18.29 4.75
C SER A 247 26.81 -18.37 5.79
N THR A 248 26.73 -17.59 6.87
CA THR A 248 27.73 -17.63 7.94
C THR A 248 27.67 -18.95 8.72
N LEU A 249 26.48 -19.47 9.00
CA LEU A 249 26.33 -20.77 9.68
C LEU A 249 26.84 -21.93 8.82
N ALA A 250 26.54 -21.95 7.52
CA ALA A 250 27.05 -22.98 6.61
C ALA A 250 28.59 -22.95 6.52
N GLN A 251 29.19 -21.77 6.45
CA GLN A 251 30.65 -21.61 6.48
C GLN A 251 31.27 -22.09 7.80
N ALA A 252 30.58 -21.91 8.92
CA ALA A 252 31.04 -22.39 10.23
C ALA A 252 30.96 -23.92 10.34
N GLU A 253 29.94 -24.55 9.75
CA GLU A 253 29.80 -26.02 9.69
C GLU A 253 30.85 -26.66 8.78
N GLU A 254 31.21 -26.04 7.66
CA GLU A 254 32.29 -26.54 6.77
C GLU A 254 33.68 -26.42 7.39
N ALA A 255 33.86 -25.52 8.35
CA ALA A 255 35.13 -25.29 9.03
C ALA A 255 35.34 -26.15 10.29
N ALA A 256 34.30 -26.86 10.76
CA ALA A 256 34.30 -27.70 11.96
C ALA A 256 34.49 -29.19 11.62
#